data_AF-A0AAD4MHL7-F1
#
_entry.id   AF-A0AAD4MHL7-F1
#
_cell.length_a   1.000
_cell.length_b   1.000
_cell.length_c   1.000
_cell.angle_alpha   90.00
_cell.angle_beta   90.00
_cell.angle_gamma   90.00
#
_symmetry.space_group_name_H-M   'P 1'
#
loop_
_entity.id
_entity.type
_entity.pdbx_description
1 polymer ?
#
loop_
_entity_poly.entity_id
_entity_poly.type
_entity_poly.pdbx_seq_one_letter_code
_entity_poly.pdbx_strand_id
1 'polypeptide(L)'
;MRAVILLLLLVQSIAAYKILVYNPKFGGSHVSFCGKIADILASAGHDVVVYQPILNENITFSGTKNKNVRYYVKEKNHSFAPDFSLSASQEMLWQEESFSKLMRMMKMMHRIKTEFCQCECLNPGI
;
A
#
# COMPACT_ATOMS: atom_id res chain seq x y z
N MET A 1 5.05 -36.17 24.90
CA MET A 1 5.11 -35.72 23.49
C MET A 1 3.85 -34.94 23.06
N ARG A 2 2.62 -35.46 23.24
CA ARG A 2 1.38 -34.75 22.84
C ARG A 2 1.18 -33.37 23.48
N ALA A 3 1.44 -33.23 24.78
CA ALA A 3 1.33 -31.95 25.49
C ALA A 3 2.35 -30.90 25.00
N VAL A 4 3.55 -31.33 24.62
CA VAL A 4 4.60 -30.44 24.08
C VAL A 4 4.21 -29.94 22.70
N ILE A 5 3.63 -30.80 21.85
CA ILE A 5 3.12 -30.41 20.53
C ILE A 5 1.97 -29.40 20.68
N LEU A 6 1.04 -29.63 21.63
CA LEU A 6 -0.04 -28.68 21.92
C LEU A 6 0.49 -27.33 22.40
N LEU A 7 1.49 -27.32 23.28
CA LEU A 7 2.13 -26.09 23.76
C LEU A 7 2.80 -25.31 22.61
N LEU A 8 3.53 -25.99 21.73
CA LEU A 8 4.16 -25.38 20.56
C LEU A 8 3.14 -24.72 19.62
N LEU A 9 2.00 -25.38 19.36
CA LEU A 9 0.93 -24.83 18.52
C LEU A 9 0.29 -23.58 19.15
N LEU A 10 0.14 -23.55 20.48
CA LEU A 10 -0.40 -22.40 21.21
C LEU A 10 0.56 -21.21 21.16
N VAL A 11 1.88 -21.43 21.30
CA VAL A 11 2.88 -20.37 21.21
C VAL A 11 2.86 -19.70 19.82
N GLN A 12 2.65 -20.48 18.75
CA GLN A 12 2.51 -19.95 17.39
C GLN A 12 1.32 -18.98 17.23
N SER A 13 0.23 -19.22 17.98
CA SER A 13 -0.98 -18.39 17.92
C SER A 13 -0.87 -17.05 18.65
N ILE A 14 0.13 -16.91 19.53
CA ILE A 14 0.38 -15.68 20.31
C ILE A 14 1.40 -14.78 19.58
N ALA A 15 2.07 -15.29 18.55
CA ALA A 15 3.08 -14.52 17.82
C ALA A 15 2.45 -13.38 17.02
N ALA A 16 2.79 -12.14 17.39
CA ALA A 16 2.48 -10.96 16.60
C ALA A 16 3.35 -10.93 15.34
N TYR A 17 2.74 -11.07 14.16
CA TYR A 17 3.44 -10.92 12.89
C TYR A 17 3.76 -9.45 12.58
N LYS A 18 4.86 -9.22 11.87
CA LYS A 18 5.20 -7.92 11.28
C LYS A 18 4.66 -7.87 9.85
N ILE A 19 3.65 -7.05 9.61
CA ILE A 19 2.93 -7.02 8.34
C ILE A 19 3.09 -5.65 7.69
N LEU A 20 3.54 -5.64 6.44
CA LEU A 20 3.61 -4.44 5.59
C LEU A 20 2.43 -4.42 4.62
N VAL A 21 1.56 -3.42 4.76
CA VAL A 21 0.45 -3.16 3.85
C VAL A 21 0.86 -2.09 2.85
N TYR A 22 1.06 -2.49 1.59
CA TYR A 22 1.30 -1.56 0.50
C TYR A 22 -0.02 -0.90 0.07
N ASN A 23 -0.18 0.40 0.33
CA ASN A 23 -1.41 1.13 0.07
C ASN A 23 -1.15 2.45 -0.66
N PRO A 24 -0.78 2.43 -1.96
CA PRO A 24 -0.61 3.65 -2.73
C PRO A 24 -1.88 4.50 -2.70
N LYS A 25 -1.73 5.81 -2.54
CA LYS A 25 -2.84 6.77 -2.65
C LYS A 25 -3.24 6.96 -4.10
N PHE A 26 -3.74 5.89 -4.71
CA PHE A 26 -4.17 5.84 -6.10
C PHE A 26 -5.63 6.29 -6.19
N GLY A 27 -6.54 5.57 -5.52
CA GLY A 27 -7.97 5.84 -5.47
C GLY A 27 -8.49 5.77 -4.04
N GLY A 28 -9.50 6.58 -3.71
CA GLY A 28 -10.03 6.65 -2.35
C GLY A 28 -10.61 5.32 -1.85
N SER A 29 -11.19 4.54 -2.75
CA SER A 29 -11.66 3.17 -2.44
C SER A 29 -10.51 2.24 -2.07
N HIS A 30 -9.40 2.27 -2.82
CA HIS A 30 -8.19 1.49 -2.54
C HIS A 30 -7.61 1.85 -1.17
N VAL A 31 -7.49 3.14 -0.91
CA VAL A 31 -6.99 3.63 0.38
C VAL A 31 -7.88 3.17 1.54
N SER A 32 -9.19 3.24 1.37
CA SER A 32 -10.17 2.80 2.38
C SER A 32 -10.16 1.28 2.58
N PHE A 33 -10.06 0.50 1.51
CA PHE A 33 -10.06 -0.96 1.57
C PHE A 33 -8.80 -1.49 2.26
N CYS A 34 -7.62 -1.07 1.81
CA CYS A 34 -6.36 -1.45 2.42
C CYS A 34 -6.22 -0.92 3.85
N GLY A 35 -6.78 0.27 4.13
CA GLY A 35 -6.84 0.81 5.49
C GLY A 35 -7.68 -0.05 6.45
N LYS A 36 -8.84 -0.55 6.00
CA LYS A 36 -9.65 -1.51 6.78
C LYS A 36 -8.92 -2.82 7.02
N ILE A 37 -8.17 -3.33 6.03
CA ILE A 37 -7.33 -4.52 6.22
C ILE A 37 -6.29 -4.27 7.31
N ALA A 38 -5.60 -3.13 7.26
CA ALA A 38 -4.62 -2.75 8.27
C ALA A 38 -5.26 -2.63 9.66
N ASP A 39 -6.46 -2.06 9.75
CA ASP A 39 -7.22 -1.95 11.00
C ASP A 39 -7.52 -3.31 11.63
N ILE A 40 -7.98 -4.27 10.82
CA ILE A 40 -8.31 -5.63 11.28
C ILE A 40 -7.05 -6.35 11.76
N LEU A 41 -5.96 -6.28 11.00
CA LEU A 41 -4.70 -6.94 11.35
C LEU A 41 -4.08 -6.34 12.63
N ALA A 42 -4.11 -5.02 12.78
CA ALA A 42 -3.62 -4.37 13.99
C ALA A 42 -4.51 -4.66 15.20
N SER A 43 -5.84 -4.76 15.01
CA SER A 43 -6.77 -5.14 16.07
C SER A 43 -6.59 -6.60 16.51
N ALA A 44 -6.11 -7.47 15.62
CA ALA A 44 -5.74 -8.84 15.95
C ALA A 44 -4.41 -8.96 16.72
N GLY A 45 -3.73 -7.83 17.01
CA GLY A 45 -2.49 -7.80 17.77
C GLY A 45 -1.21 -7.93 16.93
N HIS A 46 -1.31 -7.80 15.60
CA HIS A 46 -0.13 -7.78 14.73
C HIS A 46 0.53 -6.39 14.68
N ASP A 47 1.83 -6.39 14.41
CA ASP A 47 2.57 -5.15 14.16
C ASP A 47 2.40 -4.77 12.68
N VAL A 48 1.53 -3.79 12.42
CA VAL A 48 1.16 -3.39 11.07
C VAL A 48 1.77 -2.06 10.70
N VAL A 49 2.42 -2.07 9.54
CA VAL A 49 2.98 -0.89 8.89
C VAL A 49 2.26 -0.67 7.57
N VAL A 50 1.75 0.52 7.32
CA VAL A 50 1.17 0.93 6.05
C VAL A 50 2.16 1.83 5.31
N TYR A 51 2.60 1.37 4.14
CA TYR A 51 3.41 2.19 3.23
C TYR A 51 2.52 2.85 2.18
N GLN A 52 2.57 4.18 2.13
CA GLN A 52 1.61 5.03 1.43
C GLN A 52 2.31 6.02 0.49
N PRO A 53 2.71 5.59 -0.71
CA PRO A 53 3.19 6.51 -1.73
C PRO A 53 2.03 7.36 -2.26
N ILE A 54 2.23 8.68 -2.36
CA ILE A 54 1.23 9.62 -2.85
C ILE A 54 1.22 9.62 -4.37
N LEU A 55 0.14 9.11 -4.99
CA LEU A 55 -0.05 9.17 -6.44
C LEU A 55 -1.11 10.21 -6.82
N ASN A 56 -2.18 10.31 -6.02
CA ASN A 56 -3.21 11.33 -6.11
C ASN A 56 -3.13 12.25 -4.88
N GLU A 57 -2.86 13.53 -5.10
CA GLU A 57 -2.84 14.53 -4.01
C GLU A 57 -4.25 14.85 -3.50
N ASN A 58 -5.29 14.59 -4.30
CA ASN A 58 -6.68 14.79 -3.87
C ASN A 58 -7.12 13.81 -2.78
N ILE A 59 -6.33 12.75 -2.51
CA ILE A 59 -6.62 11.78 -1.46
C ILE A 59 -5.84 12.15 -0.20
N THR A 60 -6.49 12.91 0.68
CA THR A 60 -5.86 13.40 1.92
C THR A 60 -5.90 12.37 3.05
N PHE A 61 -6.90 11.47 3.05
CA PHE A 61 -7.09 10.48 4.12
C PHE A 61 -6.16 9.26 4.00
N SER A 62 -5.93 8.57 5.11
CA SER A 62 -5.06 7.39 5.23
C SER A 62 -5.80 6.04 5.14
N GLY A 63 -7.12 6.03 5.41
CA GLY A 63 -8.00 4.87 5.27
C GLY A 63 -8.11 3.98 6.51
N THR A 64 -7.28 4.20 7.52
CA THR A 64 -7.34 3.55 8.84
C THR A 64 -8.13 4.39 9.83
N LYS A 65 -8.61 3.76 10.90
CA LYS A 65 -8.99 4.45 12.14
C LYS A 65 -8.23 3.92 13.36
N ASN A 66 -7.40 2.89 13.20
CA ASN A 66 -6.68 2.24 14.28
C ASN A 66 -5.34 2.94 14.58
N LYS A 67 -5.15 3.35 15.84
CA LYS A 67 -3.93 4.03 16.30
C LYS A 67 -2.69 3.13 16.34
N ASN A 68 -2.88 1.81 16.33
CA ASN A 68 -1.79 0.83 16.37
C ASN A 68 -1.15 0.59 15.00
N VAL A 69 -1.65 1.24 13.95
CA VAL A 69 -1.10 1.16 12.60
C VAL A 69 -0.06 2.26 12.41
N ARG A 70 1.18 1.89 12.04
CA ARG A 70 2.23 2.84 11.70
C ARG A 70 2.17 3.25 10.23
N TYR A 71 2.49 4.50 9.94
CA TYR A 71 2.44 5.09 8.60
C TYR A 71 3.82 5.50 8.10
N TYR A 72 4.12 5.11 6.87
CA TYR A 72 5.21 5.69 6.09
C TYR A 72 4.63 6.26 4.81
N VAL A 73 4.49 7.57 4.78
CA VAL A 73 3.98 8.30 3.61
C VAL A 73 5.17 8.79 2.81
N LYS A 74 5.22 8.48 1.51
CA LYS A 74 6.26 8.97 0.60
C LYS A 74 5.63 9.94 -0.39
N GLU A 75 6.10 11.18 -0.36
CA GLU A 75 5.72 12.21 -1.32
C GLU A 75 6.32 11.92 -2.70
N LYS A 76 5.72 12.46 -3.76
CA LYS A 76 6.29 12.36 -5.10
C LYS A 76 7.58 13.16 -5.16
N ASN A 77 8.61 12.61 -5.81
CA ASN A 77 9.71 13.43 -6.27
C ASN A 77 9.23 14.29 -7.45
N HIS A 78 9.55 15.59 -7.42
CA HIS A 78 9.14 16.61 -8.42
C HIS A 78 9.45 16.22 -9.89
N SER A 79 10.35 15.26 -10.13
CA SER A 79 10.72 14.74 -11.45
C SER A 79 9.60 13.96 -12.16
N PHE A 80 8.53 13.57 -11.46
CA PHE A 80 7.43 12.74 -11.98
C PHE A 80 6.25 13.55 -12.56
N ALA A 81 6.27 14.88 -12.45
CA ALA A 81 5.04 15.67 -12.38
C ALA A 81 4.43 16.26 -13.67
N PRO A 82 5.06 16.39 -14.86
CA PRO A 82 4.36 17.08 -15.95
C PRO A 82 3.28 16.23 -16.63
N ASP A 83 3.40 14.90 -16.65
CA ASP A 83 2.53 14.04 -17.49
C ASP A 83 1.58 13.11 -16.72
N PHE A 84 1.66 13.05 -15.39
CA PHE A 84 0.84 12.16 -14.58
C PHE A 84 -0.31 12.89 -13.87
N SER A 85 -1.28 13.38 -14.65
CA SER A 85 -2.58 13.76 -14.10
C SER A 85 -3.38 12.49 -13.78
N LEU A 86 -3.15 11.94 -12.59
CA LEU A 86 -3.80 10.71 -12.16
C LEU A 86 -5.33 10.82 -12.18
N SER A 87 -5.87 12.02 -11.95
CA SER A 87 -7.30 12.32 -12.12
C SER A 87 -7.80 12.00 -13.53
N ALA A 88 -7.13 12.49 -14.57
CA ALA A 88 -7.45 12.16 -15.94
C ALA A 88 -7.26 10.67 -16.23
N SER A 89 -6.22 10.05 -15.67
CA SER A 89 -6.02 8.60 -15.85
C SER A 89 -7.09 7.76 -15.14
N GLN A 90 -7.64 8.21 -14.00
CA GLN A 90 -8.71 7.51 -13.27
C GLN A 90 -10.03 7.57 -14.01
N GLU A 91 -10.38 8.71 -14.59
CA GLU A 91 -11.53 8.82 -15.48
C GLU A 91 -11.36 7.91 -16.70
N MET A 92 -10.14 7.82 -17.24
CA MET A 92 -9.82 6.89 -18.34
C MET A 92 -9.86 5.41 -17.96
N LEU A 93 -9.76 5.07 -16.67
CA LEU A 93 -9.76 3.68 -16.18
C LEU A 93 -11.16 3.12 -16.02
N TRP A 94 -12.12 3.95 -15.62
CA TRP A 94 -13.53 3.54 -15.49
C TRP A 94 -14.29 3.55 -16.83
N GLN A 95 -13.68 4.09 -17.88
CA GLN A 95 -14.19 4.09 -19.26
C GLN A 95 -13.52 2.95 -20.05
N GLU A 96 -14.17 1.76 -20.03
CA GLU A 96 -13.93 0.43 -20.68
C GLU A 96 -13.03 0.34 -21.95
N GLU A 97 -12.60 -0.81 -22.51
CA GLU A 97 -12.34 -2.25 -22.16
C GLU A 97 -11.20 -2.73 -23.10
N SER A 98 -10.36 -1.80 -23.60
CA SER A 98 -9.38 -2.14 -24.65
C SER A 98 -8.11 -2.72 -24.04
N PHE A 99 -7.67 -3.88 -24.54
CA PHE A 99 -6.37 -4.48 -24.21
C PHE A 99 -5.21 -3.46 -24.37
N SER A 100 -5.32 -2.52 -25.31
CA SER A 100 -4.34 -1.46 -25.50
C SER A 100 -4.25 -0.49 -24.30
N LYS A 101 -5.39 -0.13 -23.69
CA LYS A 101 -5.45 0.69 -22.48
C LYS A 101 -5.01 -0.10 -21.24
N LEU A 102 -5.34 -1.39 -21.16
CA LEU A 102 -4.81 -2.29 -20.13
C LEU A 102 -3.27 -2.35 -20.16
N MET A 103 -2.69 -2.48 -21.36
CA MET A 103 -1.24 -2.48 -21.53
C MET A 103 -0.60 -1.12 -21.21
N ARG A 104 -1.29 0.00 -21.50
CA ARG A 104 -0.86 1.34 -21.07
C ARG A 104 -0.89 1.47 -19.54
N MET A 105 -1.94 0.97 -18.89
CA MET A 105 -2.03 0.92 -17.43
C MET A 105 -0.94 0.04 -16.82
N MET A 106 -0.67 -1.14 -17.37
CA MET A 106 0.41 -2.01 -16.89
C MET A 106 1.77 -1.33 -17.00
N LYS A 107 2.06 -0.65 -18.13
CA LYS A 107 3.29 0.14 -18.29
C LYS A 107 3.37 1.30 -17.31
N MET A 108 2.25 1.96 -17.03
CA MET A 108 2.14 3.03 -16.05
C MET A 108 2.42 2.52 -14.63
N MET A 109 1.79 1.42 -14.21
CA MET A 109 2.05 0.78 -12.92
C MET A 109 3.49 0.30 -12.80
N HIS A 110 4.07 -0.22 -13.89
CA HIS A 110 5.47 -0.63 -13.92
C HIS A 110 6.41 0.56 -13.71
N ARG A 111 6.19 1.68 -14.42
CA ARG A 111 6.96 2.93 -14.24
C ARG A 111 6.86 3.48 -12.83
N ILE A 112 5.66 3.52 -12.27
CA ILE A 112 5.44 3.93 -10.87
C ILE A 112 6.29 3.04 -9.95
N LYS A 113 6.19 1.71 -10.10
CA LYS A 113 6.93 0.76 -9.27
C LYS A 113 8.46 0.94 -9.37
N THR A 114 9.01 1.13 -10.58
CA THR A 114 10.46 1.30 -10.76
C THR A 114 10.97 2.58 -10.11
N GLU A 115 10.23 3.69 -10.22
CA GLU A 115 10.64 4.98 -9.65
C GLU A 115 10.61 4.99 -8.12
N PHE A 116 9.53 4.46 -7.52
CA PHE A 116 9.43 4.36 -6.07
C PHE A 116 10.53 3.48 -5.46
N CYS A 117 10.93 2.42 -6.18
CA CYS A 117 11.98 1.48 -5.80
C CYS A 117 13.40 2.06 -6.01
N GLN A 118 13.66 2.76 -7.13
CA GLN A 118 14.95 3.39 -7.39
C GLN A 118 15.30 4.49 -6.37
N CYS A 119 14.29 5.21 -5.90
CA CYS A 119 14.48 6.20 -4.82
C CYS A 119 14.81 5.54 -3.46
N GLU A 120 14.54 4.24 -3.28
CA GLU A 120 14.88 3.47 -2.07
C GLU A 120 16.34 2.98 -2.11
N CYS A 121 16.82 2.54 -3.28
CA CYS A 121 18.21 2.11 -3.46
C CYS A 121 19.23 3.25 -3.30
N LEU A 122 18.82 4.50 -3.56
CA LEU A 122 19.69 5.68 -3.48
C LEU A 122 19.73 6.33 -2.08
N ASN A 123 18.88 5.92 -1.14
CA ASN A 123 18.91 6.39 0.25
C ASN A 123 18.51 5.27 1.23
N PRO A 124 19.41 4.30 1.51
CA PRO A 124 19.16 3.19 2.42
C PRO A 124 19.28 3.60 3.90
N GLY A 125 18.62 4.69 4.31
CA GLY A 125 18.88 5.38 5.57
C GLY A 125 17.67 5.88 6.37
N ILE A 126 16.49 5.29 6.15
CA ILE A 126 15.34 5.42 7.08
C ILE A 126 14.85 4.02 7.43
#